data_AF-A0A0E9M399-F1
#
_entry.id   AF-A0A0E9M399-F1
#
_cell.length_a   1.000
_cell.length_b   1.000
_cell.length_c   1.000
_cell.angle_alpha   90.00
_cell.angle_beta   90.00
_cell.angle_gamma   90.00
#
_symmetry.space_group_name_H-M   'P 1'
#
loop_
_entity.id
_entity.type
_entity.pdbx_description
1 polymer ?
#
loop_
_entity_poly.entity_id
_entity_poly.type
_entity_poly.pdbx_seq_one_letter_code
_entity_poly.pdbx_strand_id
1 'polypeptide(L)'
;MLIPTGHSYSEWRNLTSGAYSIYPYTNIDGLNSDAEVLAAYGALYNWYAVESDKLCPVGWYMPGDTEWKQLVNYLGAHGYPNEWDNPKSAANALKSCKQVNSLLGGDCATDDHPRWNSHNIIFGTDNFGFSALPSGVRDYSDYFLDLGTSSYWWSRKEFDTKYSENFSLSDEFGITNYGMLDKRNGLSVRCIRIE
;
A
#
# COMPACT_ATOMS: atom_id res chain seq x y z
N MET A 1 17.11 17.05 -1.04
CA MET A 1 15.90 17.85 -1.28
C MET A 1 14.73 17.06 -0.72
N LEU A 2 14.04 17.60 0.28
CA LEU A 2 12.89 16.98 0.91
C LEU A 2 11.71 16.97 -0.07
N ILE A 3 10.90 15.92 -0.08
CA ILE A 3 9.66 15.86 -0.87
C ILE A 3 8.61 16.71 -0.11
N PRO A 4 7.96 17.69 -0.76
CA PRO A 4 6.92 18.53 -0.16
C PRO A 4 5.69 17.77 0.37
N THR A 5 5.03 18.34 1.38
CA THR A 5 3.74 17.89 1.93
C THR A 5 2.89 19.09 2.37
N GLY A 6 1.68 18.85 2.88
CA GLY A 6 0.78 19.91 3.37
C GLY A 6 -0.07 20.57 2.29
N HIS A 7 -0.14 19.98 1.09
CA HIS A 7 -0.98 20.48 0.00
C HIS A 7 -2.47 20.26 0.30
N SER A 8 -3.26 21.32 0.14
CA SER A 8 -4.71 21.23 0.10
C SER A 8 -5.17 20.31 -1.04
N TYR A 9 -6.42 19.85 -0.97
CA TYR A 9 -7.02 19.07 -2.05
C TYR A 9 -6.93 19.76 -3.42
N SER A 10 -7.22 21.06 -3.47
CA SER A 10 -7.14 21.86 -4.71
C SER A 10 -5.73 22.02 -5.27
N GLU A 11 -4.71 22.03 -4.41
CA GLU A 11 -3.32 22.07 -4.86
C GLU A 11 -2.87 20.70 -5.35
N TRP A 12 -3.15 19.65 -4.57
CA TRP A 12 -2.72 18.27 -4.85
C TRP A 12 -3.16 17.79 -6.23
N ARG A 13 -4.43 18.01 -6.59
CA ARG A 13 -5.00 17.60 -7.89
C ARG A 13 -4.33 18.22 -9.12
N ASN A 14 -3.55 19.28 -8.93
CA ASN A 14 -2.86 20.01 -9.99
C ASN A 14 -1.33 19.83 -9.95
N LEU A 15 -0.81 19.02 -9.02
CA LEU A 15 0.62 18.80 -8.91
C LEU A 15 1.20 18.10 -10.14
N THR A 16 2.32 18.62 -10.60
CA THR A 16 3.20 18.02 -11.62
C THR A 16 4.62 17.80 -11.08
N SER A 17 4.76 17.86 -9.75
CA SER A 17 6.01 17.69 -9.02
C SER A 17 5.82 16.70 -7.86
N GLY A 18 6.93 16.15 -7.38
CA GLY A 18 6.92 15.19 -6.28
C GLY A 18 6.31 15.77 -5.01
N ALA A 19 5.37 15.05 -4.41
CA ALA A 19 4.77 15.38 -3.13
C ALA A 19 4.37 14.11 -2.37
N TYR A 20 4.16 14.25 -1.07
CA TYR A 20 3.55 13.21 -0.25
C TYR A 20 2.48 13.77 0.67
N SER A 21 1.61 12.89 1.13
CA SER A 21 0.60 13.18 2.15
C SER A 21 0.57 12.06 3.19
N ILE A 22 -0.07 12.31 4.32
CA ILE A 22 -0.31 11.32 5.37
C ILE A 22 -1.81 11.22 5.52
N TYR A 23 -2.32 10.02 5.81
CA TYR A 23 -3.74 9.83 6.06
C TYR A 23 -4.17 10.72 7.25
N PRO A 24 -5.31 11.43 7.21
CA PRO A 24 -5.69 12.34 8.29
C PRO A 24 -5.96 11.54 9.57
N TYR A 25 -5.25 11.84 10.66
CA TYR A 25 -5.45 11.15 11.95
C TYR A 25 -6.88 11.29 12.46
N THR A 26 -7.58 12.37 12.10
CA THR A 26 -8.99 12.58 12.45
C THR A 26 -9.94 11.52 11.88
N ASN A 27 -9.47 10.74 10.90
CA ASN A 27 -10.23 9.68 10.25
C ASN A 27 -9.82 8.28 10.75
N ILE A 28 -8.95 8.19 11.75
CA ILE A 28 -8.39 6.94 12.27
C ILE A 28 -8.56 6.90 13.78
N ASP A 29 -9.33 5.94 14.28
CA ASP A 29 -9.47 5.74 15.70
C ASP A 29 -8.16 5.26 16.34
N GLY A 30 -7.90 5.73 17.56
CA GLY A 30 -6.69 5.38 18.32
C GLY A 30 -5.40 6.11 17.92
N LEU A 31 -5.36 6.83 16.78
CA LEU A 31 -4.22 7.67 16.39
C LEU A 31 -4.58 9.16 16.53
N ASN A 32 -3.75 9.92 17.22
CA ASN A 32 -4.05 11.27 17.70
C ASN A 32 -3.18 12.36 17.05
N SER A 33 -2.28 12.00 16.14
CA SER A 33 -1.44 12.96 15.41
C SER A 33 -0.97 12.43 14.06
N ASP A 34 -0.61 13.33 13.15
CA ASP A 34 0.04 12.97 11.87
C ASP A 34 1.32 12.15 12.08
N ALA A 35 2.04 12.39 13.17
CA ALA A 35 3.25 11.65 13.51
C ALA A 35 2.96 10.18 13.85
N GLU A 36 1.87 9.91 14.58
CA GLU A 36 1.42 8.55 14.89
C GLU A 36 0.94 7.83 13.63
N VAL A 37 0.21 8.52 12.75
CA VAL A 37 -0.20 7.94 11.46
C VAL A 37 1.00 7.65 10.56
N LEU A 38 1.95 8.57 10.46
CA LEU A 38 3.18 8.37 9.70
C LEU A 38 3.97 7.16 10.22
N ALA A 39 4.03 6.98 11.55
CA ALA A 39 4.68 5.82 12.16
C ALA A 39 3.91 4.51 11.91
N ALA A 40 2.58 4.55 11.92
CA ALA A 40 1.73 3.37 11.73
C ALA A 40 1.63 2.93 10.26
N TYR A 41 1.38 3.88 9.35
CA TYR A 41 1.00 3.60 7.96
C TYR A 41 2.00 4.13 6.92
N GLY A 42 2.91 5.02 7.32
CA GLY A 42 3.80 5.69 6.38
C GLY A 42 3.12 6.84 5.62
N ALA A 43 3.80 7.28 4.57
CA ALA A 43 3.36 8.36 3.71
C ALA A 43 2.87 7.85 2.35
N LEU A 44 1.94 8.61 1.76
CA LEU A 44 1.36 8.38 0.44
C LEU A 44 1.98 9.36 -0.54
N TYR A 45 2.84 8.86 -1.41
CA TYR A 45 3.63 9.62 -2.38
C TYR A 45 2.92 9.67 -3.72
N ASN A 46 2.93 10.83 -4.39
CA ASN A 46 2.58 10.85 -5.81
C ASN A 46 3.69 10.25 -6.67
N TRP A 47 3.37 9.89 -7.91
CA TRP A 47 4.35 9.21 -8.75
C TRP A 47 5.50 10.14 -9.20
N TYR A 48 5.28 11.46 -9.25
CA TYR A 48 6.38 12.42 -9.48
C TYR A 48 7.43 12.40 -8.35
N ALA A 49 7.08 11.96 -7.14
CA ALA A 49 8.05 11.75 -6.07
C ALA A 49 8.88 10.49 -6.32
N VAL A 50 8.27 9.46 -6.93
CA VAL A 50 8.93 8.22 -7.36
C VAL A 50 9.99 8.49 -8.43
N GLU A 51 9.67 9.30 -9.44
CA GLU A 51 10.62 9.71 -10.49
C GLU A 51 11.89 10.37 -9.96
N SER A 52 11.81 10.97 -8.77
CA SER A 52 12.96 11.68 -8.20
C SER A 52 14.10 10.75 -7.77
N ASP A 53 13.87 9.43 -7.71
CA ASP A 53 14.78 8.37 -7.27
C ASP A 53 15.41 8.63 -5.87
N LYS A 54 14.68 9.37 -5.02
CA LYS A 54 15.11 9.78 -3.66
C LYS A 54 14.38 9.04 -2.54
N LEU A 55 13.41 8.19 -2.88
CA LEU A 55 12.56 7.50 -1.90
C LEU A 55 13.26 6.31 -1.26
N CYS A 56 14.03 5.56 -2.05
CA CYS A 56 14.75 4.40 -1.54
C CYS A 56 16.11 4.82 -0.96
N PRO A 57 16.52 4.25 0.21
CA PRO A 57 17.86 4.44 0.73
C PRO A 57 18.94 3.92 -0.23
N VAL A 58 20.18 4.39 -0.05
CA VAL A 58 21.33 3.85 -0.79
C VAL A 58 21.44 2.33 -0.60
N GLY A 59 21.64 1.60 -1.69
CA GLY A 59 21.65 0.13 -1.70
C GLY A 59 20.26 -0.51 -1.81
N TRP A 60 19.22 0.30 -2.05
CA TRP A 60 17.86 -0.15 -2.28
C TRP A 60 17.30 0.48 -3.55
N TYR A 61 16.35 -0.20 -4.19
CA TYR A 61 15.67 0.28 -5.38
C TYR A 61 14.16 0.00 -5.30
N MET A 62 13.39 0.77 -6.05
CA MET A 62 11.95 0.59 -6.09
C MET A 62 11.58 -0.55 -7.05
N PRO A 63 10.71 -1.50 -6.66
CA PRO A 63 10.29 -2.59 -7.53
C PRO A 63 9.59 -2.06 -8.78
N GLY A 64 9.90 -2.70 -9.90
CA GLY A 64 9.10 -2.60 -11.10
C GLY A 64 8.10 -3.75 -11.19
N ASP A 65 7.45 -3.80 -12.34
CA ASP A 65 6.48 -4.84 -12.67
C ASP A 65 7.10 -6.26 -12.67
N THR A 66 8.38 -6.38 -12.99
CA THR A 66 9.11 -7.65 -12.99
C THR A 66 9.21 -8.24 -11.59
N GLU A 67 9.62 -7.45 -10.60
CA GLU A 67 9.76 -7.91 -9.21
C GLU A 67 8.40 -8.27 -8.60
N TRP A 68 7.36 -7.49 -8.87
CA TRP A 68 6.00 -7.79 -8.42
C TRP A 68 5.47 -9.09 -9.03
N LYS A 69 5.69 -9.32 -10.34
CA LYS A 69 5.37 -10.60 -10.99
C LYS A 69 6.12 -11.77 -10.36
N GLN A 70 7.40 -11.60 -10.08
CA GLN A 70 8.22 -12.64 -9.45
C GLN A 70 7.67 -13.00 -8.07
N LEU A 71 7.27 -12.01 -7.26
CA LEU A 71 6.63 -12.24 -5.96
C LEU A 71 5.34 -13.07 -6.12
N VAL A 72 4.43 -12.66 -6.99
CA VAL A 72 3.14 -13.36 -7.17
C VAL A 72 3.33 -14.78 -7.72
N ASN A 73 4.24 -14.96 -8.69
CA ASN A 73 4.57 -16.27 -9.23
C ASN A 73 5.17 -17.19 -8.18
N TYR A 74 6.07 -16.66 -7.34
CA TYR A 74 6.67 -17.40 -6.23
C TYR A 74 5.59 -17.86 -5.25
N LEU A 75 4.67 -16.99 -4.83
CA LEU A 75 3.57 -17.34 -3.93
C LEU A 75 2.68 -18.45 -4.52
N GLY A 76 2.30 -18.32 -5.79
CA GLY A 76 1.49 -19.32 -6.49
C GLY A 76 2.17 -20.68 -6.53
N ALA A 77 3.47 -20.73 -6.86
CA ALA A 77 4.26 -21.96 -6.86
C ALA A 77 4.40 -22.61 -5.48
N HIS A 78 4.23 -21.83 -4.40
CA HIS A 78 4.26 -22.31 -3.01
C HIS A 78 2.86 -22.55 -2.42
N GLY A 79 1.84 -22.65 -3.27
CA GLY A 79 0.49 -23.04 -2.86
C GLY A 79 -0.37 -21.91 -2.30
N TYR A 80 -0.03 -20.67 -2.63
CA TYR A 80 -0.83 -19.47 -2.37
C TYR A 80 -1.25 -18.84 -3.69
N PRO A 81 -2.32 -19.33 -4.33
CA PRO A 81 -2.75 -18.85 -5.64
C PRO A 81 -3.29 -17.41 -5.55
N ASN A 82 -3.20 -16.65 -6.65
CA ASN A 82 -3.85 -15.36 -6.74
C ASN A 82 -5.33 -15.52 -7.12
N GLU A 83 -6.14 -15.90 -6.14
CA GLU A 83 -7.57 -16.21 -6.30
C GLU A 83 -8.43 -15.36 -5.36
N TRP A 84 -9.62 -14.99 -5.86
CA TRP A 84 -10.66 -14.30 -5.12
C TRP A 84 -11.29 -15.20 -4.03
N ASP A 85 -11.69 -14.61 -2.90
CA ASP A 85 -12.35 -15.28 -1.76
C ASP A 85 -11.63 -16.53 -1.23
N ASN A 86 -10.35 -16.68 -1.53
CA ASN A 86 -9.56 -17.80 -1.06
C ASN A 86 -8.84 -17.41 0.24
N PRO A 87 -9.15 -18.03 1.40
CA PRO A 87 -8.46 -17.76 2.66
C PRO A 87 -6.96 -18.09 2.59
N LYS A 88 -6.54 -18.95 1.64
CA LYS A 88 -5.15 -19.31 1.35
C LYS A 88 -4.59 -18.58 0.12
N SER A 89 -5.15 -17.42 -0.25
CA SER A 89 -4.67 -16.64 -1.39
C SER A 89 -3.26 -16.06 -1.16
N ALA A 90 -2.60 -15.71 -2.27
CA ALA A 90 -1.36 -14.93 -2.27
C ALA A 90 -1.50 -13.63 -1.46
N ALA A 91 -2.65 -12.94 -1.56
CA ALA A 91 -2.91 -11.73 -0.79
C ALA A 91 -2.86 -12.00 0.72
N ASN A 92 -3.57 -13.03 1.19
CA ASN A 92 -3.61 -13.35 2.61
C ASN A 92 -2.24 -13.76 3.16
N ALA A 93 -1.40 -14.37 2.33
CA ALA A 93 -0.02 -14.71 2.69
C ALA A 93 0.90 -13.49 2.84
N LEU A 94 0.55 -12.34 2.25
CA LEU A 94 1.33 -11.10 2.31
C LEU A 94 0.77 -10.08 3.32
N LYS A 95 -0.54 -10.10 3.59
CA LYS A 95 -1.19 -9.26 4.60
C LYS A 95 -0.56 -9.48 5.97
N SER A 96 -0.29 -8.40 6.68
CA SER A 96 -0.09 -8.46 8.13
C SER A 96 -1.29 -9.13 8.80
N CYS A 97 -1.06 -9.86 9.89
CA CYS A 97 -2.15 -10.60 10.52
C CYS A 97 -3.10 -9.73 11.35
N LYS A 98 -2.71 -8.49 11.65
CA LYS A 98 -3.50 -7.53 12.45
C LYS A 98 -4.81 -7.21 11.76
N GLN A 99 -5.91 -7.66 12.33
CA GLN A 99 -7.25 -7.48 11.77
C GLN A 99 -8.30 -7.47 12.88
N VAL A 100 -9.33 -6.62 12.72
CA VAL A 100 -10.51 -6.63 13.59
C VAL A 100 -11.16 -8.02 13.51
N ASN A 101 -11.33 -8.67 14.66
CA ASN A 101 -11.90 -10.02 14.76
C ASN A 101 -11.16 -11.08 13.91
N SER A 102 -9.83 -11.00 13.79
CA SER A 102 -9.03 -12.01 13.08
C SER A 102 -9.30 -13.43 13.59
N LEU A 103 -9.52 -14.36 12.66
CA LEU A 103 -9.72 -15.78 12.98
C LEU A 103 -8.46 -16.46 13.56
N LEU A 104 -7.29 -15.82 13.43
CA LEU A 104 -6.05 -16.30 14.03
C LEU A 104 -6.01 -16.07 15.56
N GLY A 105 -6.84 -15.17 16.09
CA GLY A 105 -6.84 -14.81 17.50
C GLY A 105 -5.52 -14.17 17.96
N GLY A 106 -5.33 -14.10 19.28
CA GLY A 106 -4.12 -13.53 19.90
C GLY A 106 -3.83 -12.11 19.42
N ASP A 107 -2.55 -11.80 19.20
CA ASP A 107 -2.09 -10.47 18.76
C ASP A 107 -2.60 -10.08 17.36
N CYS A 108 -3.07 -11.04 16.56
CA CYS A 108 -3.65 -10.78 15.24
C CYS A 108 -5.08 -10.24 15.33
N ALA A 109 -5.84 -10.60 16.36
CA ALA A 109 -7.19 -10.09 16.58
C ALA A 109 -7.12 -8.78 17.38
N THR A 110 -7.00 -7.65 16.67
CA THR A 110 -6.76 -6.34 17.28
C THR A 110 -7.56 -5.25 16.59
N ASP A 111 -8.03 -4.30 17.39
CA ASP A 111 -8.64 -3.05 16.91
C ASP A 111 -7.59 -1.95 16.72
N ASP A 112 -6.44 -2.06 17.42
CA ASP A 112 -5.35 -1.08 17.36
C ASP A 112 -4.73 -0.98 15.96
N HIS A 113 -4.68 0.25 15.44
CA HIS A 113 -4.00 0.57 14.19
C HIS A 113 -2.47 0.38 14.28
N PRO A 114 -1.80 -0.02 13.19
CA PRO A 114 -2.34 -0.31 11.86
C PRO A 114 -2.92 -1.73 11.74
N ARG A 115 -4.10 -1.86 11.12
CA ARG A 115 -4.84 -3.13 11.03
C ARG A 115 -5.83 -3.18 9.86
N TRP A 116 -6.13 -4.38 9.38
CA TRP A 116 -7.19 -4.68 8.42
C TRP A 116 -8.58 -4.61 9.07
N ASN A 117 -9.58 -4.17 8.31
CA ASN A 117 -10.97 -4.23 8.71
C ASN A 117 -11.43 -5.70 8.81
N SER A 118 -12.49 -5.95 9.56
CA SER A 118 -13.00 -7.30 9.74
C SER A 118 -13.51 -7.88 8.43
N HIS A 119 -13.16 -9.13 8.15
CA HIS A 119 -13.75 -9.91 7.09
C HIS A 119 -14.00 -11.33 7.59
N ASN A 120 -15.08 -11.97 7.11
CA ASN A 120 -15.56 -13.25 7.63
C ASN A 120 -14.63 -14.45 7.34
N ILE A 121 -14.01 -14.50 6.17
CA ILE A 121 -13.12 -15.60 5.73
C ILE A 121 -11.73 -15.13 5.30
N ILE A 122 -11.55 -13.84 5.02
CA ILE A 122 -10.29 -13.29 4.56
C ILE A 122 -9.54 -12.68 5.74
N PHE A 123 -8.29 -13.08 5.93
CA PHE A 123 -7.42 -12.53 6.97
C PHE A 123 -5.96 -12.69 6.58
N GLY A 124 -5.12 -11.78 7.08
CA GLY A 124 -3.68 -11.87 6.87
C GLY A 124 -3.02 -12.96 7.71
N THR A 125 -2.04 -13.62 7.13
CA THR A 125 -1.23 -14.67 7.77
C THR A 125 0.25 -14.34 7.78
N ASP A 126 0.68 -13.42 6.91
CA ASP A 126 2.05 -12.93 6.77
C ASP A 126 3.12 -14.03 6.68
N ASN A 127 2.79 -15.14 6.01
CA ASN A 127 3.64 -16.34 5.94
C ASN A 127 5.03 -16.10 5.33
N PHE A 128 5.23 -14.96 4.67
CA PHE A 128 6.49 -14.57 4.02
C PHE A 128 7.14 -13.31 4.62
N GLY A 129 6.59 -12.76 5.72
CA GLY A 129 7.13 -11.58 6.38
C GLY A 129 7.07 -10.29 5.54
N PHE A 130 6.09 -10.19 4.64
CA PHE A 130 5.87 -8.99 3.83
C PHE A 130 5.18 -7.88 4.64
N SER A 131 4.32 -8.29 5.58
CA SER A 131 3.59 -7.45 6.52
C SER A 131 2.84 -6.30 5.82
N ALA A 132 2.03 -6.61 4.80
CA ALA A 132 1.21 -5.60 4.15
C ALA A 132 0.21 -4.98 5.14
N LEU A 133 0.28 -3.65 5.27
CA LEU A 133 -0.65 -2.84 6.05
C LEU A 133 -1.64 -2.17 5.08
N PRO A 134 -2.93 -2.05 5.44
CA PRO A 134 -3.95 -1.46 4.59
C PRO A 134 -3.90 0.07 4.67
N SER A 135 -2.90 0.66 4.02
CA SER A 135 -2.61 2.10 4.05
C SER A 135 -3.60 2.97 3.29
N GLY A 136 -4.51 2.36 2.52
CA GLY A 136 -5.39 3.06 1.61
C GLY A 136 -4.62 3.82 0.51
N VAL A 137 -5.29 4.82 -0.04
CA VAL A 137 -4.79 5.67 -1.13
C VAL A 137 -5.22 7.12 -0.91
N ARG A 138 -4.42 8.07 -1.40
CA ARG A 138 -4.87 9.44 -1.61
C ARG A 138 -5.29 9.58 -3.06
N ASP A 139 -6.59 9.62 -3.32
CA ASP A 139 -7.06 9.79 -4.68
C ASP A 139 -6.75 11.22 -5.18
N TYR A 140 -6.39 11.38 -6.45
CA TYR A 140 -6.07 12.70 -7.00
C TYR A 140 -7.31 13.56 -7.25
N SER A 141 -8.47 12.92 -7.41
CA SER A 141 -9.77 13.52 -7.70
C SER A 141 -10.68 13.57 -6.46
N ASP A 142 -10.36 12.83 -5.41
CA ASP A 142 -11.03 12.82 -4.11
C ASP A 142 -10.02 13.06 -2.95
N TYR A 143 -10.38 12.70 -1.71
CA TYR A 143 -9.55 12.83 -0.53
C TYR A 143 -8.69 11.58 -0.30
N PHE A 144 -9.12 10.70 0.61
CA PHE A 144 -8.43 9.49 0.98
C PHE A 144 -9.44 8.36 1.07
N LEU A 145 -9.06 7.20 0.54
CA LEU A 145 -9.92 6.04 0.37
C LEU A 145 -9.22 4.79 0.91
N ASP A 146 -10.02 3.75 1.17
CA ASP A 146 -9.60 2.37 1.38
C ASP A 146 -8.67 2.06 2.57
N LEU A 147 -8.54 2.98 3.54
CA LEU A 147 -7.85 2.65 4.79
C LEU A 147 -8.54 1.47 5.47
N GLY A 148 -7.74 0.48 5.87
CA GLY A 148 -8.24 -0.75 6.49
C GLY A 148 -8.70 -1.83 5.49
N THR A 149 -8.94 -1.50 4.22
CA THR A 149 -9.44 -2.47 3.22
C THR A 149 -8.47 -2.74 2.07
N SER A 150 -7.60 -1.78 1.72
CA SER A 150 -6.63 -1.96 0.63
C SER A 150 -5.30 -1.28 0.91
N SER A 151 -4.29 -1.72 0.17
CA SER A 151 -3.02 -1.01 0.05
C SER A 151 -2.54 -1.03 -1.38
N TYR A 152 -1.89 0.07 -1.77
CA TYR A 152 -1.43 0.34 -3.11
C TYR A 152 0.03 0.79 -3.04
N TRP A 153 0.87 0.18 -3.86
CA TRP A 153 2.26 0.53 -4.00
C TRP A 153 2.56 0.93 -5.43
N TRP A 154 3.22 2.06 -5.60
CA TRP A 154 3.72 2.44 -6.91
C TRP A 154 4.70 1.39 -7.46
N SER A 155 4.63 1.15 -8.77
CA SER A 155 5.70 0.50 -9.54
C SER A 155 6.61 1.59 -10.12
N ARG A 156 7.92 1.31 -10.23
CA ARG A 156 8.88 2.24 -10.88
C ARG A 156 8.53 2.49 -12.37
N LYS A 157 7.81 1.57 -13.00
CA LYS A 157 7.51 1.60 -14.42
C LYS A 157 6.40 2.60 -14.75
N GLU A 158 6.77 3.68 -15.42
CA GLU A 158 5.83 4.59 -16.07
C GLU A 158 5.02 3.84 -17.14
N PHE A 159 3.71 4.12 -17.22
CA PHE A 159 2.88 3.61 -18.30
C PHE A 159 2.80 4.61 -19.45
N ASP A 160 2.36 5.84 -19.14
CA ASP A 160 2.32 6.96 -20.08
C ASP A 160 2.46 8.30 -19.34
N THR A 161 2.24 9.42 -20.04
CA THR A 161 2.38 10.76 -19.47
C THR A 161 1.41 11.05 -18.32
N LYS A 162 0.28 10.34 -18.20
CA LYS A 162 -0.77 10.55 -17.20
C LYS A 162 -0.81 9.45 -16.13
N TYR A 163 -0.53 8.21 -16.51
CA TYR A 163 -0.73 7.04 -15.66
C TYR A 163 0.59 6.32 -15.35
N SER A 164 0.61 5.64 -14.21
CA SER A 164 1.66 4.68 -13.86
C SER A 164 1.05 3.39 -13.32
N GLU A 165 1.82 2.31 -13.43
CA GLU A 165 1.47 1.01 -12.89
C GLU A 165 1.57 1.01 -11.35
N ASN A 166 0.69 0.24 -10.71
CA ASN A 166 0.75 -0.05 -9.29
C ASN A 166 0.58 -1.55 -9.02
N PHE A 167 1.05 -1.95 -7.85
CA PHE A 167 0.74 -3.23 -7.21
C PHE A 167 -0.25 -2.95 -6.09
N SER A 168 -1.36 -3.68 -6.05
CA SER A 168 -2.34 -3.51 -4.98
C SER A 168 -2.79 -4.83 -4.39
N LEU A 169 -3.23 -4.73 -3.15
CA LEU A 169 -3.76 -5.85 -2.39
C LEU A 169 -4.96 -5.35 -1.58
N SER A 170 -6.07 -6.07 -1.67
CA SER A 170 -7.30 -5.74 -0.95
C SER A 170 -7.88 -6.93 -0.19
N ASP A 171 -8.79 -6.64 0.73
CA ASP A 171 -9.59 -7.62 1.47
C ASP A 171 -10.56 -8.42 0.57
N GLU A 172 -11.10 -7.82 -0.49
CA GLU A 172 -12.05 -8.49 -1.40
C GLU A 172 -11.40 -9.14 -2.63
N PHE A 173 -10.50 -8.42 -3.33
CA PHE A 173 -10.05 -8.78 -4.69
C PHE A 173 -8.71 -9.52 -4.74
N GLY A 174 -8.09 -9.79 -3.59
CA GLY A 174 -6.77 -10.42 -3.54
C GLY A 174 -5.65 -9.48 -4.02
N ILE A 175 -4.73 -9.97 -4.87
CA ILE A 175 -3.65 -9.17 -5.47
C ILE A 175 -4.07 -8.73 -6.87
N THR A 176 -4.05 -7.43 -7.12
CA THR A 176 -4.17 -6.88 -8.47
C THR A 176 -2.83 -6.34 -8.94
N ASN A 177 -2.25 -7.03 -9.92
CA ASN A 177 -1.11 -6.52 -10.68
C ASN A 177 -1.68 -5.69 -11.84
N TYR A 178 -1.03 -4.60 -12.24
CA TYR A 178 -1.37 -3.78 -13.43
C TYR A 178 -2.53 -2.80 -13.32
N GLY A 179 -2.93 -2.40 -12.11
CA GLY A 179 -3.77 -1.22 -11.99
C GLY A 179 -3.03 -0.01 -12.60
N MET A 180 -3.71 0.78 -13.42
CA MET A 180 -3.20 2.05 -13.93
C MET A 180 -3.85 3.17 -13.13
N LEU A 181 -3.04 3.91 -12.39
CA LEU A 181 -3.51 5.04 -11.59
C LEU A 181 -2.88 6.32 -12.09
N ASP A 182 -3.65 7.40 -12.02
CA ASP A 182 -3.16 8.75 -12.37
C ASP A 182 -1.95 9.06 -11.48
N LYS A 183 -0.88 9.59 -12.07
CA LYS A 183 0.39 9.88 -11.39
C LYS A 183 0.25 10.82 -10.20
N ARG A 184 -0.87 11.56 -10.11
CA ARG A 184 -1.19 12.43 -8.99
C ARG A 184 -1.77 11.69 -7.78
N ASN A 185 -2.18 10.44 -7.88
CA ASN A 185 -2.61 9.67 -6.71
C ASN A 185 -1.45 9.52 -5.72
N GLY A 186 -1.73 9.52 -4.43
CA GLY A 186 -0.75 9.22 -3.39
C GLY A 186 -0.81 7.76 -2.99
N LEU A 187 0.25 7.01 -3.22
CA LEU A 187 0.38 5.59 -2.88
C LEU A 187 1.61 5.35 -2.00
N SER A 188 1.60 4.22 -1.31
CA SER A 188 2.77 3.75 -0.57
C SER A 188 3.93 3.40 -1.52
N VAL A 189 5.15 3.34 -0.99
CA VAL A 189 6.33 2.86 -1.72
C VAL A 189 7.02 1.80 -0.87
N ARG A 190 7.51 0.75 -1.53
CA ARG A 190 8.41 -0.24 -0.94
C ARG A 190 9.70 -0.26 -1.72
N CYS A 191 10.79 -0.60 -1.05
CA CYS A 191 12.11 -0.71 -1.66
C CYS A 191 12.64 -2.12 -1.45
N ILE A 192 13.38 -2.63 -2.45
CA ILE A 192 14.06 -3.91 -2.46
C ILE A 192 15.56 -3.64 -2.34
N ARG A 193 16.26 -4.42 -1.52
CA ARG A 193 17.71 -4.30 -1.36
C ARG A 193 18.42 -4.83 -2.61
N ILE A 194 19.41 -4.09 -3.10
CA ILE A 194 20.30 -4.56 -4.15
C ILE A 194 21.24 -5.61 -3.52
N GLU A 195 21.34 -6.78 -4.13
CA GLU A 195 22.32 -7.82 -3.74
C GLU A 195 23.72 -7.51 -4.28
#